data_AF-A0A3T0SZ11-F1
#
_entry.id   AF-A0A3T0SZ11-F1
#
_cell.length_a   1.000
_cell.length_b   1.000
_cell.length_c   1.000
_cell.angle_alpha   90.00
_cell.angle_beta   90.00
_cell.angle_gamma   90.00
#
_symmetry.space_group_name_H-M   'P 1'
#
loop_
_entity.id
_entity.type
_entity.pdbx_description
1 polymer ?
#
loop_
_entity_poly.entity_id
_entity_poly.type
_entity_poly.pdbx_seq_one_letter_code
_entity_poly.pdbx_strand_id
1 'polypeptide(L)'
;MPQIRIRNAADYLGVSDDTVRRWIENGTLASSKDAAGRSVVEGLDLARLARQNAILPVDPSEVGRSARNRFVGIVTEVVSDTVMAQVELQCGPHRVVSLMSAEAVRELGLEPGSPAIAIVKATMVVVETPSGKA
;
A
#
# COMPACT_ATOMS: atom_id res chain seq x y z
N MET A 1 -23.80 1.66 -0.50
CA MET A 1 -22.36 1.39 -0.24
C MET A 1 -21.73 2.73 0.16
N PRO A 2 -20.50 2.79 0.73
CA PRO A 2 -19.93 4.08 1.11
C PRO A 2 -19.69 4.96 -0.13
N GLN A 3 -20.23 6.18 -0.13
CA GLN A 3 -19.99 7.17 -1.18
C GLN A 3 -18.73 7.96 -0.85
N ILE A 4 -17.77 7.96 -1.78
CA ILE A 4 -16.45 8.58 -1.59
C ILE A 4 -16.35 9.79 -2.51
N ARG A 5 -15.98 10.95 -1.96
CA ARG A 5 -15.72 12.16 -2.77
C ARG A 5 -14.52 11.95 -3.67
N ILE A 6 -14.55 12.59 -4.85
CA ILE A 6 -13.46 12.53 -5.83
C ILE A 6 -12.09 12.81 -5.20
N ARG A 7 -11.98 13.85 -4.35
CA ARG A 7 -10.73 14.18 -3.65
C ARG A 7 -10.19 13.02 -2.82
N ASN A 8 -11.02 12.47 -1.95
CA ASN A 8 -10.64 11.35 -1.10
C ASN A 8 -10.34 10.10 -1.93
N ALA A 9 -11.06 9.89 -3.03
CA ALA A 9 -10.79 8.79 -3.96
C ALA A 9 -9.41 8.94 -4.61
N ALA A 10 -9.04 10.15 -5.03
CA ALA A 10 -7.73 10.47 -5.59
C ALA A 10 -6.61 10.21 -4.57
N ASP A 11 -6.80 10.69 -3.34
CA ASP A 11 -5.88 10.45 -2.21
C ASP A 11 -5.68 8.95 -1.96
N TYR A 12 -6.76 8.16 -1.89
CA TYR A 12 -6.69 6.71 -1.66
C TYR A 12 -6.01 5.93 -2.78
N LEU A 13 -6.07 6.45 -4.01
CA LEU A 13 -5.49 5.82 -5.18
C LEU A 13 -4.07 6.32 -5.48
N GLY A 14 -3.59 7.34 -4.75
CA GLY A 14 -2.28 7.97 -5.02
C GLY A 14 -2.20 8.68 -6.36
N VAL A 15 -3.32 9.24 -6.86
CA VAL A 15 -3.41 9.97 -8.13
C VAL A 15 -4.00 11.37 -7.94
N SER A 16 -4.01 12.21 -8.98
CA SER A 16 -4.64 13.53 -8.91
C SER A 16 -6.17 13.46 -9.04
N ASP A 17 -6.89 14.44 -8.49
CA ASP A 17 -8.34 14.62 -8.70
C ASP A 17 -8.71 14.57 -10.20
N ASP A 18 -7.89 15.18 -11.06
CA ASP A 18 -8.13 15.22 -12.51
C ASP A 18 -8.00 13.83 -13.16
N THR A 19 -7.16 12.96 -12.61
CA THR A 19 -7.05 11.57 -13.06
C THR A 19 -8.34 10.82 -12.76
N VAL A 20 -8.90 11.02 -11.57
CA VAL A 20 -10.19 10.41 -11.18
C VAL A 20 -11.34 10.97 -12.02
N ARG A 21 -11.36 12.30 -12.29
CA ARG A 21 -12.36 12.90 -13.20
C ARG A 21 -12.27 12.32 -14.60
N ARG A 22 -11.07 12.18 -15.15
CA ARG A 22 -10.85 11.56 -16.47
C ARG A 22 -11.32 10.11 -16.51
N TRP A 23 -11.15 9.34 -15.42
CA TRP A 23 -11.67 7.98 -15.31
C TRP A 23 -13.20 7.93 -15.22
N ILE A 24 -13.84 8.98 -14.73
CA ILE A 24 -15.30 9.09 -14.76
C ILE A 24 -15.77 9.40 -16.19
N GLU A 25 -15.13 10.37 -16.85
CA GLU A 25 -15.46 10.81 -18.20
C GLU A 25 -15.32 9.69 -19.23
N ASN A 26 -14.29 8.84 -19.10
CA ASN A 26 -14.05 7.73 -20.02
C ASN A 26 -14.81 6.44 -19.64
N GLY A 27 -15.64 6.47 -18.60
CA GLY A 27 -16.45 5.34 -18.16
C GLY A 27 -15.74 4.26 -17.33
N THR A 28 -14.49 4.50 -16.91
CA THR A 28 -13.74 3.58 -16.01
C THR A 28 -14.33 3.55 -14.60
N LEU A 29 -14.88 4.69 -14.13
CA LEU A 29 -15.55 4.83 -12.83
C LEU A 29 -16.92 5.46 -12.99
N ALA A 30 -17.96 4.81 -12.44
CA ALA A 30 -19.27 5.46 -12.33
C ALA A 30 -19.24 6.52 -11.22
N SER A 31 -19.90 7.65 -11.45
CA SER A 31 -20.09 8.69 -10.43
C SER A 31 -21.56 9.07 -10.28
N SER A 32 -21.92 9.53 -9.08
CA SER A 32 -23.24 10.07 -8.76
C SER A 32 -23.09 11.37 -7.96
N LYS A 33 -24.21 12.01 -7.63
CA LYS A 33 -24.23 13.18 -6.74
C LYS A 33 -24.66 12.74 -5.34
N ASP A 34 -23.94 13.20 -4.31
CA ASP A 34 -24.35 13.02 -2.92
C ASP A 34 -25.54 13.92 -2.56
N ALA A 35 -26.06 13.78 -1.34
CA ALA A 35 -27.18 14.59 -0.83
C ALA A 35 -26.93 16.11 -0.82
N ALA A 36 -25.68 16.56 -1.00
CA ALA A 36 -25.30 17.96 -1.08
C ALA A 36 -24.87 18.37 -2.51
N GLY A 37 -25.16 17.55 -3.53
CA GLY A 37 -24.88 17.85 -4.93
C GLY A 37 -23.42 17.66 -5.37
N ARG A 38 -22.57 17.06 -4.52
CA ARG A 38 -21.13 16.85 -4.82
C ARG A 38 -20.92 15.54 -5.55
N SER A 39 -19.98 15.50 -6.47
CA SER A 39 -19.65 14.26 -7.19
C SER A 39 -18.97 13.25 -6.25
N VAL A 40 -19.50 12.04 -6.24
CA VAL A 40 -19.04 10.90 -5.44
C VAL A 40 -18.96 9.65 -6.30
N VAL A 41 -18.09 8.72 -5.90
CA VAL A 41 -17.97 7.38 -6.50
C VAL A 41 -18.32 6.33 -5.46
N GLU A 42 -18.85 5.19 -5.89
CA GLU A 42 -19.12 4.07 -4.99
C GLU A 42 -17.81 3.41 -4.54
N GLY A 43 -17.62 3.27 -3.23
CA GLY A 43 -16.36 2.77 -2.68
C GLY A 43 -16.00 1.34 -3.11
N LEU A 44 -16.99 0.50 -3.45
CA LEU A 44 -16.73 -0.84 -3.97
C LEU A 44 -16.11 -0.81 -5.38
N ASP A 45 -16.59 0.08 -6.25
CA ASP A 45 -16.05 0.22 -7.60
C ASP A 45 -14.66 0.86 -7.56
N LEU A 46 -14.47 1.83 -6.66
CA LEU A 46 -13.15 2.39 -6.37
C LEU A 46 -12.15 1.32 -5.92
N ALA A 47 -12.55 0.44 -4.99
CA ALA A 47 -11.69 -0.64 -4.51
C ALA A 47 -11.37 -1.68 -5.59
N ARG A 48 -12.32 -1.98 -6.49
CA ARG A 48 -12.09 -2.86 -7.64
C ARG A 48 -11.07 -2.25 -8.61
N LEU A 49 -11.21 -0.96 -8.91
CA LEU A 49 -10.26 -0.26 -9.77
C LEU A 49 -8.87 -0.19 -9.14
N ALA A 50 -8.79 0.12 -7.85
CA ALA A 50 -7.53 0.13 -7.11
C ALA A 50 -6.78 -1.21 -7.23
N ARG A 51 -7.51 -2.33 -7.12
CA ARG A 51 -6.93 -3.67 -7.29
C ARG A 51 -6.47 -3.94 -8.72
N GLN A 52 -7.22 -3.50 -9.72
CA GLN A 52 -6.86 -3.69 -11.14
C GLN A 52 -5.63 -2.87 -11.54
N ASN A 53 -5.48 -1.68 -10.95
CA ASN A 53 -4.39 -0.75 -11.23
C ASN A 53 -3.19 -0.92 -10.30
N ALA A 54 -3.22 -1.90 -9.39
CA ALA A 54 -2.11 -2.19 -8.50
C ALA A 54 -0.93 -2.76 -9.31
N ILE A 55 -0.05 -1.87 -9.77
CA ILE A 55 1.25 -2.25 -10.33
C ILE A 55 2.13 -2.63 -9.15
N LEU A 56 2.18 -3.92 -8.83
CA LEU A 56 3.17 -4.44 -7.89
C LEU A 56 4.52 -4.53 -8.61
N PRO A 57 5.63 -4.07 -8.01
CA PRO A 57 6.95 -4.38 -8.54
C PRO A 57 7.10 -5.88 -8.70
N VAL A 58 7.79 -6.30 -9.76
CA VAL A 58 8.09 -7.72 -9.97
C VAL A 58 8.82 -8.25 -8.76
N ASP A 59 8.29 -9.31 -8.18
CA ASP A 59 8.93 -10.03 -7.11
C ASP A 59 10.14 -10.82 -7.66
N PRO A 60 11.37 -10.55 -7.19
CA PRO A 60 12.54 -11.30 -7.62
C PRO A 60 12.66 -12.71 -7.01
N SER A 61 11.79 -13.14 -6.09
CA SER A 61 11.87 -14.45 -5.42
C SER A 61 10.95 -15.51 -6.03
N GLU A 62 11.44 -16.73 -6.27
CA GLU A 62 10.66 -17.85 -6.84
C GLU A 62 10.05 -18.81 -5.79
N VAL A 63 9.95 -18.41 -4.51
CA VAL A 63 9.60 -19.34 -3.41
C VAL A 63 8.10 -19.28 -3.06
N GLY A 64 7.43 -20.44 -3.00
CA GLY A 64 6.04 -20.55 -2.53
C GLY A 64 5.90 -20.29 -1.02
N ARG A 65 5.08 -19.30 -0.63
CA ARG A 65 4.92 -18.86 0.78
C ARG A 65 3.47 -18.49 1.11
N SER A 66 3.08 -18.63 2.39
CA SER A 66 1.70 -18.38 2.88
C SER A 66 1.41 -16.92 3.25
N ALA A 67 2.43 -16.08 3.40
CA ALA A 67 2.28 -14.67 3.71
C ALA A 67 1.85 -13.87 2.47
N ARG A 68 0.72 -13.17 2.57
CA ARG A 68 0.06 -12.51 1.43
C ARG A 68 0.44 -11.05 1.21
N ASN A 69 0.91 -10.35 2.25
CA ASN A 69 1.32 -8.96 2.13
C ASN A 69 2.81 -8.90 1.84
N ARG A 70 3.16 -8.35 0.68
CA ARG A 70 4.52 -8.33 0.16
C ARG A 70 4.81 -6.95 -0.40
N PHE A 71 5.84 -6.33 0.15
CA PHE A 71 6.23 -4.98 -0.21
C PHE A 71 7.65 -5.06 -0.75
N VAL A 72 7.75 -5.14 -2.09
CA VAL A 72 9.03 -5.06 -2.79
C VAL A 72 9.51 -3.62 -2.70
N GLY A 73 10.76 -3.42 -2.29
CA GLY A 73 11.33 -2.10 -2.10
C GLY A 73 12.85 -2.11 -2.06
N ILE A 74 13.38 -0.97 -1.66
CA ILE A 74 14.81 -0.74 -1.45
C ILE A 74 15.03 -0.38 0.01
N VAL A 75 16.07 -0.93 0.63
CA VAL A 75 16.47 -0.58 1.99
C VAL A 75 16.94 0.88 2.00
N THR A 76 16.39 1.70 2.89
CA THR A 76 16.74 3.12 3.03
C THR A 76 17.61 3.37 4.26
N GLU A 77 17.43 2.58 5.31
CA GLU A 77 18.17 2.71 6.57
C GLU A 77 18.31 1.36 7.29
N VAL A 78 19.45 1.14 7.94
CA VAL A 78 19.69 0.01 8.84
C VAL A 78 20.31 0.55 10.14
N VAL A 79 19.62 0.36 11.26
CA VAL A 79 20.14 0.67 12.59
C VAL A 79 20.25 -0.62 13.37
N SER A 80 21.46 -1.05 13.68
CA SER A 80 21.71 -2.31 14.40
C SER A 80 22.38 -2.06 15.74
N ASP A 81 21.91 -2.74 16.78
CA ASP A 81 22.63 -2.93 18.03
C ASP A 81 23.28 -4.33 18.07
N THR A 82 23.65 -4.82 19.26
CA THR A 82 24.28 -6.14 19.42
C THR A 82 23.33 -7.31 19.11
N VAL A 83 22.04 -7.18 19.41
CA VAL A 83 21.04 -8.26 19.37
C VAL A 83 19.97 -7.99 18.32
N MET A 84 19.48 -6.76 18.26
CA MET A 84 18.36 -6.33 17.43
C MET A 84 18.81 -5.34 16.36
N ALA A 85 18.02 -5.26 15.31
CA ALA A 85 18.18 -4.29 14.25
C ALA A 85 16.83 -3.81 13.75
N GLN A 86 16.79 -2.53 13.42
CA GLN A 86 15.74 -1.89 12.66
C GLN A 86 16.18 -1.76 11.22
N VAL A 87 15.36 -2.23 10.29
CA VAL A 87 15.55 -2.08 8.85
C VAL A 87 14.36 -1.32 8.29
N GLU A 88 14.65 -0.26 7.54
CA GLU A 88 13.66 0.53 6.83
C GLU A 88 13.72 0.24 5.33
N LEU A 89 12.56 0.05 4.71
CA LEU A 89 12.39 -0.11 3.28
C LEU A 89 11.44 0.95 2.72
N GLN A 90 11.78 1.50 1.56
CA GLN A 90 10.86 2.23 0.70
C GLN A 90 10.27 1.28 -0.34
N CYS A 91 8.97 1.00 -0.24
CA CYS A 91 8.23 0.07 -1.07
C CYS A 91 7.12 0.81 -1.85
N GLY A 92 7.43 1.29 -3.04
CA GLY A 92 6.52 2.17 -3.79
C GLY A 92 6.22 3.44 -2.98
N PRO A 93 4.95 3.81 -2.73
CA PRO A 93 4.60 4.96 -1.89
C PRO A 93 4.68 4.67 -0.39
N HIS A 94 4.98 3.43 0.02
CA HIS A 94 4.93 3.02 1.43
C HIS A 94 6.32 2.93 2.05
N ARG A 95 6.49 3.53 3.23
CA ARG A 95 7.65 3.29 4.11
C ARG A 95 7.32 2.13 5.06
N VAL A 96 8.13 1.08 5.05
CA VAL A 96 7.95 -0.12 5.87
C VAL A 96 9.15 -0.27 6.82
N VAL A 97 8.88 -0.45 8.11
CA VAL A 97 9.92 -0.65 9.13
C VAL A 97 9.78 -2.06 9.71
N SER A 98 10.87 -2.80 9.75
CA SER A 98 10.96 -4.13 10.34
C SER A 98 11.95 -4.14 11.49
N LEU A 99 11.57 -4.78 12.59
CA LEU A 99 12.48 -5.15 13.66
C LEU A 99 12.85 -6.62 13.51
N MET A 100 14.15 -6.92 13.49
CA MET A 100 14.68 -8.27 13.35
C MET A 100 15.99 -8.42 14.13
N SER A 101 16.55 -9.63 14.20
CA SER A 101 17.85 -9.79 14.85
C SER A 101 18.97 -9.12 14.05
N ALA A 102 19.96 -8.59 14.74
CA ALA A 102 21.17 -8.04 14.10
C ALA A 102 21.92 -9.12 13.29
N GLU A 103 21.81 -10.38 13.70
CA GLU A 103 22.32 -11.53 12.94
C GLU A 103 21.62 -11.69 11.58
N ALA A 104 20.28 -11.64 11.55
CA ALA A 104 19.54 -11.78 10.30
C ALA A 104 19.84 -10.66 9.30
N VAL A 105 20.08 -9.43 9.77
CA VAL A 105 20.55 -8.32 8.91
C VAL A 105 21.88 -8.66 8.24
N ARG A 106 22.85 -9.18 9.02
CA ARG A 106 24.17 -9.57 8.51
C ARG A 106 24.10 -10.75 7.56
N GLU A 107 23.34 -11.79 7.91
CA GLU A 107 23.16 -12.99 7.08
C GLU A 107 22.51 -12.67 5.74
N LEU A 108 21.55 -11.75 5.73
CA LEU A 108 20.87 -11.30 4.51
C LEU A 108 21.63 -10.22 3.74
N GLY A 109 22.74 -9.70 4.29
CA GLY A 109 23.53 -8.64 3.67
C GLY A 109 22.72 -7.35 3.44
N LEU A 110 21.83 -6.99 4.37
CA LEU A 110 20.98 -5.81 4.23
C LEU A 110 21.79 -4.54 4.53
N GLU A 111 21.84 -3.64 3.55
CA GLU A 111 22.45 -2.31 3.66
C GLU A 111 21.59 -1.28 2.89
N PRO A 112 21.71 0.02 3.19
CA PRO A 112 21.04 1.05 2.39
C PRO A 112 21.36 0.91 0.90
N GLY A 113 20.32 0.82 0.07
CA GLY A 113 20.42 0.58 -1.38
C GLY A 113 20.15 -0.87 -1.80
N SER A 114 20.15 -1.84 -0.88
CA SER A 114 19.84 -3.23 -1.24
C SER A 114 18.36 -3.41 -1.62
N PRO A 115 18.03 -4.16 -2.69
CA PRO A 115 16.66 -4.58 -2.95
C PRO A 115 16.22 -5.60 -1.90
N ALA A 116 15.03 -5.43 -1.34
CA ALA A 116 14.48 -6.33 -0.34
C ALA A 116 12.95 -6.42 -0.42
N ILE A 117 12.40 -7.47 0.18
CA ILE A 117 10.95 -7.70 0.20
C ILE A 117 10.51 -7.79 1.66
N ALA A 118 9.75 -6.81 2.13
CA ALA A 118 9.10 -6.92 3.43
C ALA A 118 7.87 -7.84 3.30
N ILE A 119 7.85 -8.89 4.12
CA ILE A 119 6.78 -9.89 4.13
C ILE A 119 6.04 -9.79 5.46
N VAL A 120 4.76 -9.44 5.43
CA VAL A 120 3.92 -9.34 6.63
C VAL A 120 2.88 -10.44 6.62
N LYS A 121 2.84 -11.24 7.70
CA LYS A 121 1.83 -12.29 7.88
C LYS A 121 0.44 -11.64 7.93
N ALA A 122 -0.51 -12.17 7.16
CA ALA A 122 -1.85 -11.60 7.05
C ALA A 122 -2.57 -11.45 8.41
N THR A 123 -2.27 -12.33 9.37
CA THR A 123 -2.84 -12.29 10.72
C THR A 123 -2.25 -11.21 11.62
N MET A 124 -1.23 -10.47 11.18
CA MET A 124 -0.62 -9.35 11.92
C MET A 124 -1.03 -7.97 11.35
N VAL A 125 -2.05 -7.93 10.49
CA VAL A 125 -2.58 -6.67 9.94
C VAL A 125 -3.77 -6.20 10.78
N VAL A 126 -3.73 -4.95 11.22
CA VAL A 126 -4.85 -4.26 11.86
C VAL A 126 -5.55 -3.41 10.80
N VAL A 127 -6.88 -3.45 10.76
CA VAL A 127 -7.69 -2.63 9.85
C VAL A 127 -8.48 -1.64 10.67
N GLU A 128 -8.28 -0.36 10.39
CA GLU A 128 -9.00 0.74 11.02
C GLU A 128 -9.82 1.50 9.96
N THR A 129 -10.91 2.13 10.39
CA THR A 129 -11.71 3.00 9.52
C THR A 129 -11.78 4.40 10.14
N PRO A 130 -11.71 5.50 9.36
CA PRO A 130 -11.67 6.87 9.89
C PRO A 130 -12.87 7.26 10.78
N SER A 131 -13.98 6.54 10.64
CA SER A 131 -15.18 6.70 11.44
C SER A 131 -15.82 5.32 11.56
N GLY A 132 -15.56 4.63 12.67
CA GLY A 132 -16.30 3.44 13.02
C GLY A 132 -17.78 3.79 13.08
N LYS A 133 -18.64 3.01 12.41
CA LYS A 133 -20.07 3.11 12.70
C LYS A 133 -20.23 2.70 14.17
N ALA A 134 -20.60 3.66 15.02
CA ALA A 134 -21.13 3.37 16.34
C ALA A 134 -22.41 2.54 16.21
#